data_AF-A0A3D0YAF9-F1
#
_entry.id   AF-A0A3D0YAF9-F1
#
_cell.length_a   1.000
_cell.length_b   1.000
_cell.length_c   1.000
_cell.angle_alpha   90.00
_cell.angle_beta   90.00
_cell.angle_gamma   90.00
#
_symmetry.space_group_name_H-M   'P 1'
#
loop_
_entity.id
_entity.type
_entity.pdbx_description
1 polymer ?
#
loop_
_entity_poly.entity_id
_entity_poly.type
_entity_poly.pdbx_seq_one_letter_code
_entity_poly.pdbx_strand_id
1 'polypeptide(L)'
;MLKCDVRKYFFNINNDIIYRLISRKIKDKKVLELTKEFIYHNEDSVGVPIGNYTSQYYANIYLNELDKYVKHELKLKYFVRYMDDWVILFKTKEEAKEALQKITIFLREELKLELNSKTNYFQVNQGASFCGYRIWPTHMLLRDQSKKRMKRRMKIFQKLYRDNRITIEEITKSVMSWWGHVIHCNSHMLICRIFDQYRFSRSK
;
A
#
# COMPACT_ATOMS: atom_id res chain seq x y z
N MET A 1 13.91 6.36 -10.37
CA MET A 1 12.80 5.52 -9.89
C MET A 1 11.50 6.27 -10.10
N LEU A 2 10.52 5.58 -10.68
CA LEU A 2 9.16 6.06 -10.86
C LEU A 2 8.29 5.44 -9.78
N LYS A 3 7.54 6.27 -9.05
CA LYS A 3 6.53 5.83 -8.10
C LYS A 3 5.16 6.28 -8.59
N CYS A 4 4.22 5.34 -8.63
CA CYS A 4 2.86 5.55 -9.10
C CYS A 4 1.86 5.01 -8.09
N ASP A 5 0.69 5.62 -8.08
CA ASP A 5 -0.44 5.29 -7.22
C ASP A 5 -1.73 5.56 -8.00
N VAL A 6 -2.73 4.69 -7.91
CA VAL A 6 -4.03 4.92 -8.57
C VAL A 6 -4.90 5.82 -7.71
N ARG A 7 -5.49 6.83 -8.33
CA ARG A 7 -6.40 7.75 -7.63
C ARG A 7 -7.64 6.99 -7.17
N LYS A 8 -7.92 7.01 -5.85
CA LYS A 8 -9.13 6.45 -5.23
C LYS A 8 -9.46 5.03 -5.76
N TYR A 9 -8.47 4.14 -5.78
CA TYR A 9 -8.51 2.90 -6.55
C TYR A 9 -9.81 2.10 -6.41
N PHE A 10 -10.18 1.69 -5.20
CA PHE A 10 -11.38 0.89 -4.95
C PHE A 10 -12.69 1.53 -5.42
N PHE A 11 -12.77 2.87 -5.45
CA PHE A 11 -13.95 3.60 -5.91
C PHE A 11 -14.02 3.77 -7.42
N ASN A 12 -12.93 3.50 -8.13
CA ASN A 12 -12.82 3.69 -9.58
C ASN A 12 -12.72 2.37 -10.35
N ILE A 13 -12.82 1.23 -9.67
CA ILE A 13 -12.86 -0.09 -10.33
C ILE A 13 -14.17 -0.20 -11.12
N ASN A 14 -14.09 -0.46 -12.42
CA ASN A 14 -15.27 -0.62 -13.26
C ASN A 14 -15.85 -2.03 -13.15
N ASN A 15 -17.14 -2.13 -12.86
CA ASN A 15 -17.84 -3.39 -12.58
C ASN A 15 -17.87 -4.34 -13.80
N ASP A 16 -18.03 -3.81 -15.01
CA ASP A 16 -18.07 -4.60 -16.24
C ASP A 16 -16.70 -5.16 -16.58
N ILE A 17 -15.64 -4.35 -16.43
CA ILE A 17 -14.28 -4.79 -16.69
C ILE A 17 -13.92 -5.92 -15.72
N ILE A 18 -14.21 -5.77 -14.43
CA ILE A 18 -13.85 -6.80 -13.45
C ILE A 18 -14.63 -8.10 -13.65
N TYR A 19 -15.93 -8.00 -13.94
CA TYR A 19 -16.76 -9.18 -14.23
C TYR A 19 -16.29 -9.90 -15.50
N ARG A 20 -15.91 -9.14 -16.54
CA ARG A 20 -15.28 -9.67 -17.76
C ARG A 20 -13.95 -10.38 -17.48
N LEU A 21 -13.11 -9.85 -16.59
CA LEU A 21 -11.84 -10.48 -16.22
C LEU A 21 -12.07 -11.80 -15.47
N ILE A 22 -13.03 -11.84 -14.55
CA ILE A 22 -13.36 -13.05 -13.78
C ILE A 22 -13.96 -14.12 -14.69
N SER A 23 -14.92 -13.76 -15.55
CA SER A 23 -15.58 -14.70 -16.48
C SER A 23 -14.67 -15.27 -17.56
N ARG A 24 -13.52 -14.64 -17.83
CA ARG A 24 -12.47 -15.24 -18.67
C ARG A 24 -11.84 -16.46 -18.00
N LYS A 25 -11.72 -16.47 -16.67
CA LYS A 25 -11.04 -17.53 -15.90
C LYS A 25 -11.99 -18.54 -15.27
N ILE A 26 -13.13 -18.09 -14.77
CA ILE A 26 -14.15 -18.93 -14.14
C ILE A 26 -15.29 -19.16 -15.14
N LYS A 27 -15.67 -20.42 -15.35
CA LYS A 27 -16.74 -20.82 -16.29
C LYS A 27 -17.98 -21.39 -15.59
N ASP A 28 -17.90 -21.67 -14.29
CA ASP A 28 -19.04 -22.14 -13.51
C ASP A 28 -20.12 -21.05 -13.44
N LYS A 29 -21.34 -21.40 -13.87
CA LYS A 29 -22.45 -20.46 -13.97
C LYS A 29 -22.91 -19.96 -12.59
N LYS A 30 -22.99 -20.84 -11.59
CA LYS A 30 -23.46 -20.49 -10.25
C LYS A 30 -22.50 -19.54 -9.57
N VAL A 31 -21.19 -19.76 -9.72
CA VAL A 31 -20.16 -18.86 -9.19
C VAL A 31 -20.22 -17.50 -9.87
N LEU A 32 -20.45 -17.46 -11.19
CA LEU A 32 -20.57 -16.19 -11.92
C LEU A 32 -21.83 -15.41 -11.54
N GLU A 33 -22.97 -16.08 -11.36
CA GLU A 33 -24.21 -15.45 -10.86
C GLU A 33 -23.99 -14.83 -9.47
N LEU A 34 -23.41 -15.58 -8.54
CA LEU A 34 -23.08 -15.08 -7.20
C LEU A 34 -22.06 -13.92 -7.26
N THR A 35 -21.06 -14.02 -8.12
CA THR A 35 -20.07 -12.95 -8.31
C THR A 35 -20.71 -11.68 -8.85
N LYS A 36 -21.73 -11.80 -9.72
CA LYS A 36 -22.49 -10.67 -10.24
C LYS A 36 -23.25 -9.97 -9.11
N GLU A 37 -23.88 -10.71 -8.20
CA GLU A 37 -24.54 -10.12 -7.03
C GLU A 37 -23.57 -9.32 -6.15
N PHE A 38 -22.34 -9.79 -5.96
CA PHE A 38 -21.34 -9.07 -5.16
C PHE A 38 -20.78 -7.82 -5.86
N ILE A 39 -20.49 -7.91 -7.16
CA ILE A 39 -19.86 -6.81 -7.91
C ILE A 39 -20.87 -5.70 -8.19
N TYR A 40 -22.10 -6.06 -8.55
CA TYR A 40 -23.18 -5.13 -8.87
C TYR A 40 -24.11 -4.87 -7.67
N HIS A 41 -23.60 -5.06 -6.44
CA HIS A 41 -24.38 -4.86 -5.22
C HIS A 41 -24.81 -3.39 -5.05
N ASN A 42 -23.96 -2.45 -5.49
CA ASN A 42 -24.28 -1.02 -5.48
C ASN A 42 -24.95 -0.65 -6.81
N GLU A 43 -25.87 0.32 -6.79
CA GLU A 43 -26.48 0.88 -8.00
C GLU A 43 -25.45 1.54 -8.93
N ASP A 44 -24.31 1.96 -8.38
CA ASP A 44 -23.20 2.51 -9.13
C ASP A 44 -22.49 1.43 -9.98
N SER A 45 -22.26 1.74 -11.26
CA SER A 45 -21.49 0.89 -12.19
C SER A 45 -19.97 0.92 -11.94
N VAL A 46 -19.53 1.65 -10.93
CA VAL A 46 -18.13 1.84 -10.57
C VAL A 46 -17.95 1.76 -9.06
N GLY A 47 -16.95 0.98 -8.66
CA GLY A 47 -16.46 0.91 -7.30
C GLY A 47 -16.86 -0.40 -6.60
N VAL A 48 -15.98 -0.84 -5.71
CA VAL A 48 -16.22 -2.00 -4.85
C VAL A 48 -16.16 -1.59 -3.38
N PRO A 49 -16.98 -2.18 -2.50
CA PRO A 49 -17.04 -1.77 -1.10
C PRO A 49 -15.72 -2.07 -0.37
N ILE A 50 -15.19 -1.07 0.34
CA ILE A 50 -13.99 -1.21 1.16
C ILE A 50 -14.36 -1.96 2.44
N GLY A 51 -13.72 -3.09 2.69
CA GLY A 51 -13.90 -3.88 3.91
C GLY A 51 -14.40 -5.31 3.68
N ASN A 52 -14.90 -5.63 2.47
CA ASN A 52 -15.15 -7.01 2.08
C ASN A 52 -13.86 -7.68 1.58
N TYR A 53 -13.62 -8.93 2.00
CA TYR A 53 -12.50 -9.74 1.50
C TYR A 53 -12.56 -9.94 -0.01
N THR A 54 -13.74 -10.16 -0.59
CA THR A 54 -13.89 -10.36 -2.04
C THR A 54 -13.44 -9.13 -2.82
N SER A 55 -13.77 -7.92 -2.34
CA SER A 55 -13.31 -6.65 -2.92
C SER A 55 -11.79 -6.54 -3.03
N GLN A 56 -11.04 -7.12 -2.08
CA GLN A 56 -9.56 -7.12 -2.14
C GLN A 56 -9.04 -8.06 -3.23
N TYR A 57 -9.65 -9.23 -3.40
CA TYR A 57 -9.30 -10.16 -4.48
C TYR A 57 -9.63 -9.56 -5.84
N TYR A 58 -10.82 -8.97 -5.95
CA TYR A 58 -11.28 -8.22 -7.11
C TYR A 58 -10.30 -7.12 -7.51
N ALA A 59 -9.90 -6.28 -6.55
CA ALA A 59 -8.86 -5.29 -6.74
C ALA A 59 -7.53 -5.87 -7.24
N ASN A 60 -7.11 -7.04 -6.76
CA ASN A 60 -5.87 -7.66 -7.25
C ASN A 60 -6.00 -8.25 -8.66
N ILE A 61 -7.14 -8.89 -8.98
CA ILE A 61 -7.42 -9.43 -10.32
C ILE A 61 -7.47 -8.30 -11.36
N TYR A 62 -8.04 -7.16 -11.00
CA TYR A 62 -8.17 -6.01 -11.88
C TYR A 62 -6.81 -5.42 -12.28
N LEU A 63 -5.96 -5.11 -11.29
CA LEU A 63 -4.62 -4.57 -11.56
C LEU A 63 -3.61 -5.61 -12.06
N ASN A 64 -3.93 -6.91 -12.01
CA ASN A 64 -3.10 -7.92 -12.65
C ASN A 64 -2.99 -7.73 -14.18
N GLU A 65 -3.95 -7.06 -14.82
CA GLU A 65 -3.81 -6.69 -16.24
C GLU A 65 -2.71 -5.64 -16.44
N LEU A 66 -2.52 -4.72 -15.50
CA LEU A 66 -1.36 -3.81 -15.50
C LEU A 66 -0.06 -4.59 -15.34
N ASP A 67 -0.01 -5.57 -14.43
CA ASP A 67 1.19 -6.38 -14.21
C ASP A 67 1.60 -7.11 -15.49
N LYS A 68 0.63 -7.71 -16.19
CA LYS A 68 0.84 -8.36 -17.49
C LYS A 68 1.35 -7.38 -18.53
N TYR A 69 0.72 -6.22 -18.66
CA TYR A 69 1.14 -5.18 -19.60
C TYR A 69 2.60 -4.75 -19.35
N VAL A 70 2.94 -4.48 -18.09
CA VAL A 70 4.28 -4.05 -17.71
C VAL A 70 5.33 -5.15 -17.95
N LYS A 71 5.00 -6.42 -17.69
CA LYS A 71 5.95 -7.54 -17.79
C LYS A 71 6.07 -8.13 -19.19
N HIS A 72 4.97 -8.26 -19.93
CA HIS A 72 4.95 -8.91 -21.23
C HIS A 72 5.12 -7.92 -22.38
N GLU A 73 4.45 -6.77 -22.32
CA GLU A 73 4.52 -5.75 -23.38
C GLU A 73 5.72 -4.81 -23.18
N LEU A 74 5.80 -4.15 -22.04
CA LEU A 74 6.88 -3.18 -21.76
C LEU A 74 8.19 -3.85 -21.32
N LYS A 75 8.15 -5.12 -20.92
CA LYS A 75 9.31 -5.92 -20.47
C LYS A 75 10.13 -5.23 -19.38
N LEU A 76 9.47 -4.52 -18.46
CA LEU A 76 10.16 -3.80 -17.38
C LEU A 76 10.58 -4.77 -16.28
N LYS A 77 11.90 -4.97 -16.17
CA LYS A 77 12.51 -5.92 -15.24
C LYS A 77 12.21 -5.58 -13.78
N TYR A 78 12.50 -4.35 -13.38
CA TYR A 78 12.46 -3.91 -11.98
C TYR A 78 11.14 -3.22 -11.65
N PHE A 79 10.05 -3.99 -11.68
CA PHE A 79 8.69 -3.57 -11.32
C PHE A 79 8.26 -4.29 -10.05
N VAL A 80 7.81 -3.51 -9.05
CA VAL A 80 7.26 -4.01 -7.78
C VAL A 80 5.95 -3.29 -7.50
N ARG A 81 4.88 -4.06 -7.28
CA ARG A 81 3.55 -3.55 -6.93
C ARG A 81 3.12 -4.07 -5.56
N TYR A 82 2.48 -3.20 -4.79
CA TYR A 82 1.78 -3.53 -3.57
C TYR A 82 0.41 -2.84 -3.57
N MET A 83 -0.65 -3.62 -3.81
CA MET A 83 -2.00 -3.11 -4.04
C MET A 83 -2.03 -2.09 -5.20
N ASP A 84 -2.39 -0.85 -4.92
CA ASP A 84 -2.46 0.29 -5.84
C ASP A 84 -1.18 1.14 -5.88
N ASP A 85 -0.22 0.92 -4.99
CA ASP A 85 1.09 1.58 -5.01
C ASP A 85 2.12 0.69 -5.74
N TRP A 86 2.83 1.23 -6.72
CA TRP A 86 3.93 0.52 -7.36
C TRP A 86 5.12 1.42 -7.67
N VAL A 87 6.26 0.75 -7.81
CA VAL A 87 7.55 1.38 -8.09
C VAL A 87 8.25 0.66 -9.23
N ILE A 88 8.89 1.45 -10.09
CA ILE A 88 9.65 0.96 -11.23
C ILE A 88 11.03 1.61 -11.25
N LEU A 89 12.07 0.81 -11.44
CA LEU A 89 13.45 1.30 -11.56
C LEU A 89 13.85 1.37 -13.03
N PHE A 90 14.41 2.52 -13.40
CA PHE A 90 14.90 2.84 -14.74
C PHE A 90 16.34 3.35 -14.62
N LYS A 91 17.11 3.24 -15.70
CA LYS A 91 18.47 3.79 -15.74
C LYS A 91 18.44 5.29 -15.98
N THR A 92 17.54 5.74 -16.86
CA THR A 92 17.42 7.15 -17.24
C THR A 92 16.05 7.72 -16.87
N LYS A 93 15.95 9.06 -16.83
CA LYS A 93 14.68 9.74 -16.55
C LYS A 93 13.75 9.69 -17.77
N GLU A 94 14.34 9.64 -18.95
CA GLU A 94 13.71 9.59 -20.26
C GLU A 94 12.93 8.28 -20.42
N GLU A 95 13.58 7.13 -20.13
CA GLU A 95 12.92 5.81 -20.09
C GLU A 95 11.72 5.81 -19.14
N ALA A 96 11.87 6.43 -17.96
CA ALA A 96 10.82 6.51 -16.96
C ALA A 96 9.62 7.33 -17.45
N LYS A 97 9.86 8.42 -18.19
CA LYS A 97 8.79 9.26 -18.77
C LYS A 97 8.03 8.54 -19.85
N GLU A 98 8.75 7.86 -20.75
CA GLU A 98 8.13 7.09 -21.84
C GLU A 98 7.27 5.95 -21.27
N ALA A 99 7.79 5.22 -20.29
CA ALA A 99 7.04 4.16 -19.62
C ALA A 99 5.80 4.71 -18.89
N LEU A 100 5.93 5.86 -18.20
CA LEU A 100 4.78 6.47 -17.53
C LEU A 100 3.67 6.83 -18.53
N GLN A 101 4.01 7.40 -19.69
CA GLN A 101 3.04 7.74 -20.71
C GLN A 101 2.29 6.50 -21.20
N LYS A 102 3.02 5.44 -21.57
CA LYS A 102 2.42 4.16 -22.01
C LYS A 102 1.50 3.55 -20.95
N ILE A 103 1.96 3.50 -19.69
CA ILE A 103 1.17 3.00 -18.57
C ILE A 103 -0.09 3.85 -18.33
N THR A 104 0.02 5.17 -18.45
CA THR A 104 -1.12 6.09 -18.26
C THR A 104 -2.19 5.88 -19.31
N ILE A 105 -1.78 5.73 -20.58
CA ILE A 105 -2.69 5.43 -21.70
C ILE A 105 -3.38 4.08 -21.45
N PHE A 106 -2.61 3.03 -21.14
CA PHE A 106 -3.16 1.71 -20.84
C PHE A 106 -4.18 1.74 -19.70
N LEU A 107 -3.85 2.39 -18.58
CA LEU A 107 -4.76 2.52 -17.43
C LEU A 107 -6.06 3.22 -17.81
N ARG A 108 -5.99 4.30 -18.60
CA ARG A 108 -7.17 5.06 -19.03
C ARG A 108 -8.01 4.29 -20.04
N GLU A 109 -7.39 3.65 -21.02
CA GLU A 109 -8.10 3.05 -22.15
C GLU A 109 -8.67 1.66 -21.79
N GLU A 110 -7.84 0.80 -21.22
CA GLU A 110 -8.19 -0.61 -20.94
C GLU A 110 -8.86 -0.80 -19.58
N LEU A 111 -8.42 -0.04 -18.58
CA LEU A 111 -8.86 -0.21 -17.19
C LEU A 111 -9.73 0.94 -16.67
N LYS A 112 -9.93 2.01 -17.44
CA LYS A 112 -10.69 3.20 -17.02
C LYS A 112 -10.23 3.80 -15.68
N LEU A 113 -8.94 3.69 -15.38
CA LEU A 113 -8.31 4.20 -14.16
C LEU A 113 -7.49 5.45 -14.43
N GLU A 114 -7.34 6.28 -13.39
CA GLU A 114 -6.48 7.46 -13.39
C GLU A 114 -5.39 7.36 -12.33
N LEU A 115 -4.20 7.87 -12.66
CA LEU A 115 -3.10 7.99 -11.71
C LEU A 115 -3.32 9.18 -10.76
N ASN A 116 -2.79 9.03 -9.56
CA ASN A 116 -2.75 10.09 -8.55
C ASN A 116 -1.76 11.19 -8.97
N SER A 117 -2.10 12.46 -8.68
CA SER A 117 -1.20 13.60 -8.87
C SER A 117 0.10 13.50 -8.05
N LYS A 118 0.13 12.61 -7.06
CA LYS A 118 1.33 12.26 -6.27
C LYS A 118 2.30 11.31 -6.98
N THR A 119 2.01 10.91 -8.22
CA THR A 119 2.96 10.17 -9.07
C THR A 119 4.20 11.01 -9.29
N ASN A 120 5.37 10.47 -8.94
CA ASN A 120 6.60 11.23 -8.89
C ASN A 120 7.81 10.42 -9.34
N TYR A 121 8.81 11.13 -9.87
CA TYR A 121 10.14 10.62 -10.17
C TYR A 121 11.10 11.04 -9.07
N PHE A 122 11.96 10.13 -8.63
CA PHE A 122 13.05 10.48 -7.72
C PHE A 122 14.27 9.60 -7.93
N GLN A 123 15.41 10.12 -7.49
CA GLN A 123 16.66 9.40 -7.46
C GLN A 123 16.66 8.42 -6.28
N VAL A 124 17.13 7.19 -6.50
CA VAL A 124 17.14 6.13 -5.47
C VAL A 124 18.00 6.54 -4.27
N ASN A 125 19.06 7.33 -4.51
CA ASN A 125 19.99 7.80 -3.49
C ASN A 125 19.34 8.78 -2.48
N GLN A 126 18.19 9.36 -2.81
CA GLN A 126 17.46 10.27 -1.91
C GLN A 126 16.58 9.53 -0.89
N GLY A 127 16.51 8.19 -0.96
CA GLY A 127 15.67 7.39 -0.08
C GLY A 127 14.22 7.32 -0.57
N ALA A 128 13.90 6.21 -1.23
CA ALA A 128 12.60 5.86 -1.77
C ALA A 128 11.56 5.61 -0.67
N SER A 129 10.42 6.29 -0.65
CA SER A 129 9.33 5.97 0.29
C SER A 129 8.35 4.94 -0.28
N PHE A 130 8.33 3.72 0.26
CA PHE A 130 7.46 2.63 -0.21
C PHE A 130 7.08 1.69 0.96
N CYS A 131 5.84 1.20 0.99
CA CYS A 131 5.32 0.24 1.98
C CYS A 131 5.63 0.55 3.47
N GLY A 132 5.66 1.83 3.86
CA GLY A 132 5.92 2.23 5.26
C GLY A 132 7.39 2.45 5.61
N TYR A 133 8.30 2.21 4.66
CA TYR A 133 9.74 2.39 4.83
C TYR A 133 10.29 3.51 3.95
N ARG A 134 11.52 3.92 4.26
CA ARG A 134 12.39 4.70 3.39
C ARG A 134 13.56 3.78 2.98
N ILE A 135 13.74 3.58 1.69
CA ILE A 135 14.63 2.55 1.12
C ILE A 135 15.77 3.25 0.38
N TRP A 136 17.01 2.93 0.75
CA TRP A 136 18.23 3.33 0.04
C TRP A 136 18.86 2.10 -0.61
N PRO A 137 19.84 2.28 -1.52
CA PRO A 137 20.58 1.16 -2.08
C PRO A 137 21.29 0.29 -1.02
N THR A 138 21.68 0.89 0.11
CA THR A 138 22.51 0.22 1.13
C THR A 138 21.74 -0.22 2.38
N HIS A 139 20.62 0.42 2.68
CA HIS A 139 19.90 0.21 3.94
C HIS A 139 18.44 0.64 3.82
N MET A 140 17.61 0.24 4.79
CA MET A 140 16.21 0.62 4.87
C MET A 140 15.92 1.21 6.24
N LEU A 141 15.28 2.39 6.30
CA LEU A 141 14.86 3.01 7.56
C LEU A 141 13.34 3.06 7.65
N LEU A 142 12.83 3.20 8.87
CA LEU A 142 11.41 3.46 9.10
C LEU A 142 11.01 4.84 8.55
N ARG A 143 9.81 4.96 7.97
CA ARG A 143 9.25 6.25 7.53
C ARG A 143 9.06 7.20 8.71
N ASP A 144 9.35 8.48 8.50
CA ASP A 144 9.32 9.48 9.58
C ASP A 144 7.93 9.66 10.21
N GLN A 145 6.86 9.48 9.42
CA GLN A 145 5.49 9.50 9.95
C GLN A 145 5.28 8.38 10.97
N SER A 146 5.76 7.16 10.69
CA SER A 146 5.66 6.02 11.62
C SER A 146 6.46 6.29 12.90
N LYS A 147 7.66 6.87 12.80
CA LYS A 147 8.46 7.32 13.97
C LYS A 147 7.69 8.33 14.82
N LYS A 148 7.13 9.37 14.18
CA LYS A 148 6.37 10.44 14.87
C LYS A 148 5.12 9.89 15.54
N ARG A 149 4.39 8.99 14.86
CA ARG A 149 3.20 8.31 15.40
C ARG A 149 3.55 7.51 16.66
N MET A 150 4.61 6.71 16.62
CA MET A 150 5.03 5.94 17.79
C MET A 150 5.42 6.83 18.96
N LYS A 151 6.26 7.85 18.75
CA LYS A 151 6.64 8.81 19.81
C LYS A 151 5.42 9.49 20.46
N ARG A 152 4.44 9.91 19.64
CA ARG A 152 3.18 10.49 20.16
C ARG A 152 2.40 9.47 20.99
N ARG A 153 2.29 8.23 20.51
CA ARG A 153 1.60 7.15 21.20
C ARG A 153 2.26 6.80 22.54
N MET A 154 3.58 6.76 22.60
CA MET A 154 4.32 6.54 23.85
C MET A 154 4.03 7.62 24.90
N LYS A 155 3.96 8.90 24.50
CA LYS A 155 3.56 9.99 25.41
C LYS A 155 2.13 9.83 25.94
N ILE A 156 1.21 9.42 25.08
CA ILE A 156 -0.18 9.14 25.49
C ILE A 156 -0.22 7.98 26.47
N PHE A 157 0.52 6.90 26.20
CA PHE A 157 0.62 5.76 27.09
C PHE A 157 1.21 6.15 28.45
N GLN A 158 2.23 7.01 28.50
CA GLN A 158 2.77 7.48 29.77
C GLN A 158 1.72 8.20 30.62
N LYS A 159 0.91 9.06 29.99
CA LYS A 159 -0.18 9.77 30.68
C LYS A 159 -1.24 8.80 31.18
N LEU A 160 -1.76 7.94 30.29
CA LEU A 160 -2.81 6.97 30.65
C LEU A 160 -2.35 5.97 31.71
N TYR A 161 -1.09 5.53 31.66
CA TYR A 161 -0.53 4.62 32.65
C TYR A 161 -0.38 5.30 34.01
N ARG A 162 0.04 6.56 34.04
CA ARG A 162 0.11 7.37 35.27
C ARG A 162 -1.27 7.54 35.90
N ASP A 163 -2.29 7.75 35.07
CA ASP A 163 -3.68 7.93 35.48
C ASP A 163 -4.39 6.58 35.80
N ASN A 164 -3.67 5.45 35.83
CA ASN A 164 -4.20 4.10 36.04
C ASN A 164 -5.30 3.66 35.05
N ARG A 165 -5.35 4.27 33.86
CA ARG A 165 -6.37 3.98 32.84
C ARG A 165 -6.01 2.83 31.91
N ILE A 166 -4.73 2.46 31.85
CA ILE A 166 -4.21 1.35 31.05
C ILE A 166 -3.17 0.57 31.84
N THR A 167 -3.02 -0.71 31.50
CA THR A 167 -2.03 -1.62 32.06
C THR A 167 -0.75 -1.65 31.23
N ILE A 168 0.33 -2.17 31.81
CA ILE A 168 1.59 -2.36 31.07
C ILE A 168 1.45 -3.43 29.98
N GLU A 169 0.57 -4.40 30.14
CA GLU A 169 0.30 -5.43 29.14
C GLU A 169 -0.35 -4.85 27.88
N GLU A 170 -1.31 -3.95 28.04
CA GLU A 170 -1.96 -3.27 26.91
C GLU A 170 -0.96 -2.40 26.12
N ILE A 171 -0.07 -1.72 26.83
CA ILE A 171 1.05 -0.98 26.22
C ILE A 171 1.95 -1.96 25.47
N THR A 172 2.34 -3.06 26.11
CA THR A 172 3.23 -4.08 25.54
C THR A 172 2.65 -4.66 24.25
N LYS A 173 1.36 -5.01 24.21
CA LYS A 173 0.69 -5.48 22.98
C LYS A 173 0.83 -4.49 21.83
N SER A 174 0.60 -3.21 22.09
CA SER A 174 0.74 -2.16 21.08
C SER A 174 2.20 -1.94 20.65
N VAL A 175 3.15 -2.02 21.58
CA VAL A 175 4.58 -1.85 21.30
C VAL A 175 5.11 -3.03 20.49
N MET A 176 4.72 -4.26 20.85
CA MET A 176 5.13 -5.48 20.13
C MET A 176 4.59 -5.50 18.69
N SER A 177 3.35 -5.05 18.48
CA SER A 177 2.80 -4.89 17.13
C SER A 177 3.65 -3.93 16.29
N TRP A 178 4.08 -2.80 16.85
CA TRP A 178 5.00 -1.89 16.15
C TRP A 178 6.40 -2.49 15.98
N TRP A 179 6.91 -3.18 16.99
CA TRP A 179 8.21 -3.85 16.95
C TRP A 179 8.28 -4.80 15.76
N GLY A 180 7.26 -5.64 15.56
CA GLY A 180 7.18 -6.57 14.42
C GLY A 180 7.28 -5.88 13.06
N HIS A 181 6.81 -4.64 12.94
CA HIS A 181 7.00 -3.85 11.72
C HIS A 181 8.43 -3.29 11.59
N VAL A 182 9.03 -2.87 12.70
CA VAL A 182 10.25 -2.05 12.70
C VAL A 182 11.52 -2.90 12.63
N ILE A 183 11.44 -4.18 13.01
CA ILE A 183 12.55 -5.15 12.86
C ILE A 183 12.97 -5.40 11.42
N HIS A 184 12.08 -5.17 10.46
CA HIS A 184 12.39 -5.37 9.05
C HIS A 184 13.26 -4.25 8.47
N CYS A 185 13.58 -3.21 9.23
CA CYS A 185 14.42 -2.10 8.79
C CYS A 185 15.57 -1.83 9.77
N ASN A 186 16.60 -1.10 9.34
CA ASN A 186 17.72 -0.67 10.16
C ASN A 186 17.23 0.33 11.23
N SER A 187 16.81 -0.21 12.37
CA SER A 187 16.05 0.51 13.39
C SER A 187 16.59 0.33 14.80
N HIS A 188 17.65 -0.45 15.00
CA HIS A 188 18.22 -0.75 16.31
C HIS A 188 18.38 0.51 17.18
N MET A 189 19.06 1.54 16.66
CA MET A 189 19.26 2.81 17.38
C MET A 189 17.96 3.56 17.68
N LEU A 190 16.96 3.45 16.81
CA LEU A 190 15.63 4.06 17.03
C LEU A 190 14.88 3.36 18.15
N ILE A 191 14.93 2.02 18.17
CA ILE A 191 14.27 1.18 19.16
C ILE A 191 14.86 1.45 20.54
N CYS A 192 16.18 1.37 20.70
CA CYS A 192 16.86 1.68 21.98
C CYS A 192 16.48 3.06 22.49
N ARG A 193 16.57 4.09 21.63
CA ARG A 193 16.23 5.47 22.02
C ARG A 193 14.78 5.64 22.48
N ILE A 194 13.83 4.93 21.88
CA ILE A 194 12.43 4.99 22.31
C ILE A 194 12.28 4.36 23.69
N PHE A 195 12.86 3.20 23.95
CA PHE A 195 12.73 2.56 25.27
C PHE A 195 13.48 3.28 26.38
N ASP A 196 14.63 3.89 26.06
CA ASP A 196 15.37 4.69 27.04
C ASP A 196 14.61 5.97 27.41
N GLN A 197 14.01 6.63 26.42
CA GLN A 197 13.34 7.92 26.60
C GLN A 197 11.97 7.80 27.31
N TYR A 198 11.22 6.75 27.05
CA TYR A 198 9.84 6.63 27.53
C TYR A 198 9.72 5.58 28.64
N ARG A 199 10.03 5.99 29.88
CA ARG A 199 9.81 5.19 31.09
C ARG A 199 8.40 5.37 31.64
N PHE A 200 7.84 4.30 32.20
CA PHE A 200 6.49 4.29 32.77
C PHE A 200 6.55 4.21 34.29
N SER A 201 5.93 5.17 34.95
CA SER A 201 5.75 5.18 36.41
C SER A 201 4.31 5.55 36.74
N ARG A 202 3.77 4.96 37.80
CA ARG A 202 2.47 5.34 38.35
C ARG A 202 2.67 6.49 39.33
N SER A 203 1.68 7.39 39.42
CA SER A 203 1.62 8.25 40.60
C SER A 203 1.41 7.34 41.80
N LYS A 204 2.21 7.56 42.86
CA LYS A 204 1.80 7.08 44.19
C LYS A 204 0.48 7.73 44.58
#